data_AF-A0A8E2ENP3-F1
#
_entry.id   AF-A0A8E2ENP3-F1
#
_cell.length_a   1.000
_cell.length_b   1.000
_cell.length_c   1.000
_cell.angle_alpha   90.00
_cell.angle_beta   90.00
_cell.angle_gamma   90.00
#
_symmetry.space_group_name_H-M   'P 1'
#
loop_
_entity.id
_entity.type
_entity.pdbx_description
1 polymer ?
#
loop_
_entity_poly.entity_id
_entity_poly.type
_entity_poly.pdbx_seq_one_letter_code
_entity_poly.pdbx_strand_id
1 'polypeptide(L)'
;MPDDLNNHIVHTINNAREQTSPTAKTIARKQRRAVFLDEQGGIDLLKSDVLFMEEAEGGEPLISVKPRVNLSKAYLPPPLSELVAEEYGLLSQPRPDHAIGYVPFSEAKVAGVQAPFEPAEELVFSSLCTQLPFPFLTVQWKIQKGSQGHYHARLQGARDGATVVNYLHQFYTKAENREPSVIATYHFSATCDMEILQIYVHWREANSDSSVSYFMKPIAQTFLRKTSEMEEARKVLRNILEYSVKDRLQNIRQAIPPLKSRKLEQRHCVSAASESVTQAHPIPTIGAGPVFPPPTPSSKGSPSAHAQKKRKRNNATD
;
A
#
# COMPACT_ATOMS: atom_id res chain seq x y z
N MET A 1 -10.97 -15.19 10.83
CA MET A 1 -9.56 -14.84 11.07
C MET A 1 -8.87 -16.15 11.40
N PRO A 2 -7.82 -16.54 10.68
CA PRO A 2 -7.07 -17.77 10.94
C PRO A 2 -6.50 -17.81 12.36
N ASP A 3 -6.40 -19.00 12.94
CA ASP A 3 -5.96 -19.18 14.33
C ASP A 3 -4.57 -18.62 14.59
N ASP A 4 -3.61 -18.86 13.69
CA ASP A 4 -2.24 -18.32 13.80
C ASP A 4 -2.24 -16.78 13.85
N LEU A 5 -3.03 -16.15 12.96
CA LEU A 5 -3.16 -14.69 12.96
C LEU A 5 -3.83 -14.20 14.23
N ASN A 6 -4.89 -14.87 14.68
CA ASN A 6 -5.58 -14.50 15.91
C ASN A 6 -4.64 -14.60 17.13
N ASN A 7 -3.88 -15.69 17.25
CA ASN A 7 -2.88 -15.89 18.29
C ASN A 7 -1.82 -14.80 18.26
N HIS A 8 -1.31 -14.45 17.07
CA HIS A 8 -0.37 -13.35 16.90
C HIS A 8 -0.95 -12.00 17.32
N ILE A 9 -2.20 -11.68 16.92
CA ILE A 9 -2.87 -10.45 17.35
C ILE A 9 -3.00 -10.40 18.87
N VAL A 10 -3.43 -11.49 19.50
CA VAL A 10 -3.63 -11.54 20.96
C VAL A 10 -2.31 -11.42 21.72
N HIS A 11 -1.29 -12.18 21.33
CA HIS A 11 -0.06 -12.33 22.12
C HIS A 11 1.06 -11.35 21.74
N THR A 12 1.05 -10.80 20.54
CA THR A 12 2.06 -9.84 20.09
C THR A 12 1.51 -8.42 20.04
N ILE A 13 0.36 -8.23 19.39
CA ILE A 13 -0.15 -6.91 19.04
C ILE A 13 -0.98 -6.30 20.18
N ASN A 14 -1.77 -7.11 20.86
CA ASN A 14 -2.54 -6.71 22.03
C ASN A 14 -1.79 -6.97 23.34
N ASN A 15 -0.51 -7.34 23.27
CA ASN A 15 0.28 -7.56 24.46
C ASN A 15 0.31 -6.30 25.35
N ALA A 16 0.19 -6.51 26.66
CA ALA A 16 0.23 -5.42 27.61
C ALA A 16 1.58 -4.69 27.54
N ARG A 17 1.55 -3.36 27.55
CA ARG A 17 2.74 -2.52 27.72
C ARG A 17 2.66 -1.77 29.03
N GLU A 18 3.74 -1.81 29.80
CA GLU A 18 3.89 -0.99 31.00
C GLU A 18 4.06 0.49 30.66
N GLN A 19 4.83 0.79 29.61
CA GLN A 19 5.07 2.15 29.16
C GLN A 19 3.90 2.66 28.30
N THR A 20 3.25 3.73 28.76
CA THR A 20 2.22 4.44 28.02
C THR A 20 2.79 5.60 27.22
N SER A 21 2.22 5.86 26.04
CA SER A 21 2.57 7.04 25.23
C SER A 21 2.02 8.30 25.90
N PRO A 22 2.83 9.33 26.20
CA PRO A 22 2.36 10.56 26.85
C PRO A 22 1.37 11.36 25.98
N THR A 23 1.24 11.00 24.70
CA THR A 23 0.41 11.71 23.72
C THR A 23 -1.10 11.55 23.93
N ALA A 24 -1.59 10.55 24.67
CA ALA A 24 -3.03 10.31 24.82
C ALA A 24 -3.78 11.51 25.42
N LYS A 25 -3.22 12.16 26.45
CA LYS A 25 -3.77 13.39 27.04
C LYS A 25 -3.77 14.55 26.03
N THR A 26 -2.73 14.64 25.21
CA THR A 26 -2.61 15.65 24.16
C THR A 26 -3.66 15.44 23.07
N ILE A 27 -3.88 14.19 22.64
CA ILE A 27 -4.93 13.82 21.68
C ILE A 27 -6.30 14.25 22.22
N ALA A 28 -6.64 13.83 23.44
CA ALA A 28 -7.95 14.15 24.03
C ALA A 28 -8.21 15.67 24.14
N ARG A 29 -7.17 16.46 24.44
CA ARG A 29 -7.25 17.92 24.45
C ARG A 29 -7.43 18.51 23.05
N LYS A 30 -6.65 18.04 22.07
CA LYS A 30 -6.67 18.54 20.69
C LYS A 30 -7.93 18.13 19.92
N GLN A 31 -8.48 16.96 20.22
CA GLN A 31 -9.68 16.38 19.62
C GLN A 31 -10.85 17.37 19.63
N ARG A 32 -11.08 18.04 20.77
CA ARG A 32 -12.16 19.02 20.92
C ARG A 32 -12.06 20.17 19.93
N ARG A 33 -10.85 20.54 19.51
CA ARG A 33 -10.61 21.56 18.48
C ARG A 33 -10.72 20.96 17.09
N ALA A 34 -10.20 19.75 16.89
CA ALA A 34 -10.17 19.07 15.59
C ALA A 34 -11.57 18.92 14.98
N VAL A 35 -12.61 18.62 15.78
CA VAL A 35 -14.00 18.45 15.29
C VAL A 35 -14.66 19.73 14.76
N PHE A 36 -14.06 20.89 15.01
CA PHE A 36 -14.52 22.18 14.48
C PHE A 36 -13.69 22.69 13.30
N LEU A 37 -12.59 22.00 12.97
CA LEU A 37 -11.79 22.29 11.79
C LEU A 37 -12.36 21.56 10.57
N ASP A 38 -11.86 21.90 9.39
CA ASP A 38 -12.05 21.08 8.20
C ASP A 38 -11.23 19.78 8.29
N GLU A 39 -11.40 18.87 7.32
CA GLU A 39 -10.72 17.57 7.32
C GLU A 39 -9.19 17.74 7.42
N GLN A 40 -8.61 18.60 6.59
CA GLN A 40 -7.16 18.80 6.58
C GLN A 40 -6.65 19.45 7.87
N GLY A 41 -7.34 20.47 8.41
CA GLY A 41 -6.97 21.10 9.68
C GLY A 41 -7.09 20.15 10.87
N GLY A 42 -8.09 19.26 10.87
CA GLY A 42 -8.22 18.20 11.87
C GLY A 42 -7.06 17.19 11.80
N ILE A 43 -6.71 16.75 10.58
CA ILE A 43 -5.56 15.87 10.31
C ILE A 43 -4.27 16.53 10.82
N ASP A 44 -3.98 17.76 10.40
CA ASP A 44 -2.72 18.44 10.76
C ASP A 44 -2.59 18.67 12.26
N LEU A 45 -3.71 18.88 12.96
CA LEU A 45 -3.71 19.03 14.41
C LEU A 45 -3.41 17.71 15.14
N LEU A 46 -3.94 16.58 14.66
CA LEU A 46 -3.92 15.29 15.37
C LEU A 46 -2.84 14.31 14.89
N LYS A 47 -2.41 14.39 13.63
CA LYS A 47 -1.60 13.34 12.98
C LYS A 47 -0.36 12.95 13.76
N SER A 48 0.40 13.92 14.27
CA SER A 48 1.68 13.67 14.94
C SER A 48 1.51 13.00 16.31
N ASP A 49 0.37 13.21 16.97
CA ASP A 49 0.08 12.59 18.27
C ASP A 49 -0.56 11.21 18.12
N VAL A 50 -1.44 11.06 17.11
CA VAL A 50 -2.15 9.82 16.81
C VAL A 50 -1.25 8.81 16.11
N LEU A 51 -0.42 9.25 15.16
CA LEU A 51 0.51 8.41 14.41
C LEU A 51 1.91 8.44 15.04
N PHE A 52 2.92 8.13 14.23
CA PHE A 52 4.32 8.21 14.62
C PHE A 52 4.97 9.42 13.95
N MET A 53 5.99 9.95 14.59
CA MET A 53 6.92 10.88 13.98
C MET A 53 8.05 10.08 13.35
N GLU A 54 8.60 10.51 12.22
CA GLU A 54 9.74 9.82 11.59
C GLU A 54 11.07 10.25 12.22
N GLU A 55 12.10 9.42 12.08
CA GLU A 55 13.40 9.62 12.75
C GLU A 55 14.03 10.98 12.42
N ALA A 56 13.90 11.44 11.17
CA ALA A 56 14.41 12.73 10.72
C ALA A 56 13.79 13.92 11.46
N GLU A 57 12.61 13.75 12.06
CA GLU A 57 11.91 14.75 12.86
C GLU A 57 12.09 14.51 14.38
N GLY A 58 12.98 13.61 14.79
CA GLY A 58 13.19 13.22 16.18
C GLY A 58 12.21 12.14 16.68
N GLY A 59 11.61 11.40 15.76
CA GLY A 59 10.64 10.35 16.03
C GLY A 59 11.21 8.94 16.08
N GLU A 60 10.51 8.02 15.44
CA GLU A 60 10.78 6.58 15.51
C GLU A 60 11.80 6.15 14.46
N PRO A 61 12.74 5.27 14.83
CA PRO A 61 13.82 4.87 13.94
C PRO A 61 13.32 4.03 12.77
N LEU A 62 14.03 4.08 11.64
CA LEU A 62 13.84 3.23 10.45
C LEU A 62 12.52 3.40 9.69
N ILE A 63 11.64 4.31 10.11
CA ILE A 63 10.33 4.51 9.48
C ILE A 63 10.23 5.86 8.79
N SER A 64 9.32 5.95 7.83
CA SER A 64 8.85 7.23 7.28
C SER A 64 7.32 7.26 7.21
N VAL A 65 6.76 8.46 7.29
CA VAL A 65 5.33 8.71 7.16
C VAL A 65 5.09 9.52 5.89
N LYS A 66 4.43 8.91 4.90
CA LYS A 66 4.18 9.57 3.60
C LYS A 66 2.70 9.88 3.40
N PRO A 67 2.35 11.14 3.08
CA PRO A 67 0.99 11.50 2.78
C PRO A 67 0.61 11.06 1.36
N ARG A 68 -0.62 10.55 1.19
CA ARG A 68 -1.29 10.37 -0.10
C ARG A 68 -0.48 9.59 -1.15
N VAL A 69 0.27 8.58 -0.71
CA VAL A 69 1.04 7.68 -1.59
C VAL A 69 0.11 6.90 -2.51
N ASN A 70 0.50 6.74 -3.77
CA ASN A 70 -0.24 5.93 -4.73
C ASN A 70 0.24 4.48 -4.64
N LEU A 71 -0.59 3.58 -4.12
CA LEU A 71 -0.29 2.15 -4.16
C LEU A 71 -0.50 1.63 -5.59
N SER A 72 0.33 0.68 -6.02
CA SER A 72 0.30 0.15 -7.38
C SER A 72 -0.99 -0.62 -7.65
N LYS A 73 -1.65 -0.29 -8.76
CA LYS A 73 -2.86 -1.00 -9.25
C LYS A 73 -2.58 -2.46 -9.61
N ALA A 74 -1.32 -2.83 -9.85
CA ALA A 74 -0.93 -4.20 -10.17
C ALA A 74 -1.23 -5.19 -9.05
N TYR A 75 -1.45 -4.71 -7.82
CA TYR A 75 -1.77 -5.54 -6.66
C TYR A 75 -3.23 -5.37 -6.19
N LEU A 76 -4.07 -4.65 -6.93
CA LEU A 76 -5.50 -4.60 -6.63
C LEU A 76 -6.11 -6.00 -6.75
N PRO A 77 -7.03 -6.38 -5.86
CA PRO A 77 -7.88 -7.55 -6.07
C PRO A 77 -8.60 -7.45 -7.43
N PRO A 78 -8.75 -8.57 -8.15
CA PRO A 78 -9.62 -8.60 -9.32
C PRO A 78 -11.08 -8.33 -8.90
N PRO A 79 -11.92 -7.87 -9.82
CA PRO A 79 -13.36 -7.80 -9.58
C PRO A 79 -13.93 -9.19 -9.29
N LEU A 80 -15.00 -9.26 -8.48
CA LEU A 80 -15.64 -10.53 -8.11
C LEU A 80 -16.21 -11.29 -9.32
N SER A 81 -16.65 -10.55 -10.34
CA SER A 81 -17.11 -11.07 -11.61
C SER A 81 -16.98 -10.01 -12.71
N GLU A 82 -17.09 -10.44 -13.97
CA GLU A 82 -17.12 -9.53 -15.12
C GLU A 82 -18.32 -8.57 -15.04
N LEU A 83 -19.49 -9.08 -14.61
CA LEU A 83 -20.68 -8.26 -14.38
C LEU A 83 -20.43 -7.13 -13.36
N VAL A 84 -19.73 -7.41 -12.26
CA VAL A 84 -19.39 -6.38 -11.26
C VAL A 84 -18.46 -5.33 -11.88
N ALA A 85 -17.52 -5.74 -12.74
CA ALA A 85 -16.64 -4.82 -13.44
C ALA A 85 -17.39 -3.94 -14.45
N GLU A 86 -18.40 -4.48 -15.14
CA GLU A 86 -19.25 -3.73 -16.07
C GLU A 86 -20.16 -2.73 -15.36
N GLU A 87 -20.80 -3.14 -14.26
CA GLU A 87 -21.78 -2.33 -13.53
C GLU A 87 -21.13 -1.24 -12.68
N TYR A 88 -20.05 -1.58 -11.96
CA TYR A 88 -19.42 -0.68 -10.98
C TYR A 88 -18.04 -0.17 -11.39
N GLY A 89 -17.47 -0.69 -12.49
CA GLY A 89 -16.12 -0.39 -12.91
C GLY A 89 -15.05 -1.12 -12.09
N LEU A 90 -13.79 -0.92 -12.49
CA LEU A 90 -12.65 -1.43 -11.75
C LEU A 90 -12.38 -0.61 -10.48
N LEU A 91 -11.77 -1.27 -9.49
CA LEU A 91 -11.32 -0.57 -8.29
C LEU A 91 -10.38 0.58 -8.64
N SER A 92 -10.66 1.75 -8.07
CA SER A 92 -9.80 2.93 -8.21
C SER A 92 -8.45 2.71 -7.52
N GLN A 93 -7.46 3.52 -7.89
CA GLN A 93 -6.12 3.41 -7.30
C GLN A 93 -6.19 3.59 -5.77
N PRO A 94 -5.63 2.66 -4.98
CA PRO A 94 -5.54 2.83 -3.55
C PRO A 94 -4.58 3.96 -3.21
N ARG A 95 -5.04 4.85 -2.33
CA ARG A 95 -4.35 6.08 -1.96
C ARG A 95 -4.71 6.41 -0.51
N PRO A 96 -4.00 5.80 0.47
CA PRO A 96 -4.19 6.15 1.87
C PRO A 96 -3.81 7.61 2.11
N ASP A 97 -4.55 8.30 2.97
CA ASP A 97 -4.22 9.68 3.33
C ASP A 97 -2.82 9.76 3.93
N HIS A 98 -2.45 8.76 4.76
CA HIS A 98 -1.09 8.55 5.24
C HIS A 98 -0.73 7.07 5.18
N ALA A 99 0.50 6.77 4.83
CA ALA A 99 1.08 5.44 4.95
C ALA A 99 2.36 5.52 5.77
N ILE A 100 2.58 4.49 6.59
CA ILE A 100 3.79 4.31 7.39
C ILE A 100 4.45 3.02 6.94
N GLY A 101 5.73 3.13 6.63
CA GLY A 101 6.58 2.06 6.16
C GLY A 101 8.03 2.37 6.47
N TYR A 102 8.93 1.69 5.80
CA TYR A 102 10.35 1.85 6.04
C TYR A 102 10.90 3.07 5.30
N VAL A 103 11.83 3.81 5.93
CA VAL A 103 12.48 4.95 5.26
C VAL A 103 13.30 4.46 4.05
N PRO A 104 13.14 5.04 2.84
CA PRO A 104 13.97 4.69 1.70
C PRO A 104 15.44 5.03 1.94
N PHE A 105 16.37 4.23 1.41
CA PHE A 105 17.81 4.49 1.56
C PHE A 105 18.21 5.91 1.15
N SER A 106 17.68 6.38 0.02
CA SER A 106 18.00 7.71 -0.51
C SER A 106 17.59 8.84 0.46
N GLU A 107 16.44 8.70 1.11
CA GLU A 107 15.96 9.67 2.09
C GLU A 107 16.73 9.56 3.41
N ALA A 108 16.98 8.34 3.89
CA ALA A 108 17.76 8.10 5.09
C ALA A 108 19.16 8.72 4.99
N LYS A 109 19.82 8.57 3.83
CA LYS A 109 21.11 9.17 3.53
C LYS A 109 21.09 10.70 3.58
N VAL A 110 20.04 11.33 3.04
CA VAL A 110 19.89 12.80 3.05
C VAL A 110 19.64 13.31 4.47
N ALA A 111 18.83 12.60 5.26
CA ALA A 111 18.50 12.97 6.63
C ALA A 111 19.59 12.60 7.65
N GLY A 112 20.58 11.79 7.28
CA GLY A 112 21.63 11.33 8.19
C GLY A 112 21.14 10.31 9.22
N VAL A 113 20.11 9.53 8.88
CA VAL A 113 19.51 8.49 9.73
C VAL A 113 19.78 7.09 9.18
N GLN A 114 19.47 6.06 9.97
CA GLN A 114 19.73 4.68 9.55
C GLN A 114 18.73 4.22 8.47
N ALA A 115 19.25 3.60 7.41
CA ALA A 115 18.42 2.93 6.40
C ALA A 115 18.11 1.47 6.80
N PRO A 116 16.87 1.01 6.60
CA PRO A 116 16.46 -0.38 6.83
C PRO A 116 16.91 -1.33 5.71
N PHE A 117 17.22 -0.81 4.53
CA PHE A 117 17.70 -1.60 3.40
C PHE A 117 18.90 -0.90 2.76
N GLU A 118 19.82 -1.71 2.23
CA GLU A 118 20.90 -1.21 1.39
C GLU A 118 20.40 -0.85 -0.03
N PRO A 119 21.08 0.01 -0.79
CA PRO A 119 20.65 0.40 -2.14
C PRO A 119 20.46 -0.81 -3.06
N ALA A 120 21.36 -1.78 -2.95
CA ALA A 120 21.31 -3.00 -3.75
C ALA A 120 20.12 -3.89 -3.38
N GLU A 121 19.64 -3.84 -2.13
CA GLU A 121 18.47 -4.58 -1.67
C GLU A 121 17.17 -3.94 -2.18
N GLU A 122 17.07 -2.61 -2.15
CA GLU A 122 15.89 -1.87 -2.66
C GLU A 122 15.63 -2.10 -4.15
N LEU A 123 16.68 -2.40 -4.93
CA LEU A 123 16.56 -2.75 -6.35
C LEU A 123 16.03 -4.19 -6.58
N VAL A 124 16.03 -5.05 -5.56
CA VAL A 124 15.63 -6.46 -5.68
C VAL A 124 14.12 -6.62 -5.64
N PHE A 125 13.40 -5.90 -4.80
CA PHE A 125 11.95 -6.07 -4.68
C PHE A 125 11.19 -5.12 -5.60
N SER A 126 10.02 -5.55 -6.08
CA SER A 126 9.12 -4.68 -6.83
C SER A 126 8.44 -3.71 -5.87
N SER A 127 8.45 -2.41 -6.15
CA SER A 127 7.85 -1.43 -5.25
C SER A 127 6.32 -1.47 -5.29
N LEU A 128 5.66 -1.62 -4.14
CA LEU A 128 4.23 -1.35 -4.00
C LEU A 128 3.91 0.12 -4.28
N CYS A 129 4.77 1.01 -3.79
CA CYS A 129 4.82 2.42 -4.16
C CYS A 129 6.28 2.88 -4.12
N THR A 130 6.63 3.89 -4.91
CA THR A 130 8.02 4.31 -5.10
C THR A 130 8.61 5.08 -3.92
N GLN A 131 7.77 5.58 -3.02
CA GLN A 131 8.17 6.49 -1.94
C GLN A 131 8.25 5.80 -0.57
N LEU A 132 7.75 4.57 -0.43
CA LEU A 132 7.62 3.92 0.86
C LEU A 132 7.72 2.40 0.74
N PRO A 133 8.91 1.82 0.95
CA PRO A 133 9.09 0.37 1.03
C PRO A 133 8.21 -0.26 2.11
N PHE A 134 7.54 -1.35 1.74
CA PHE A 134 6.72 -2.22 2.59
C PHE A 134 5.91 -1.48 3.68
N PRO A 135 4.87 -0.70 3.30
CA PRO A 135 3.97 -0.08 4.26
C PRO A 135 3.43 -1.13 5.26
N PHE A 136 3.46 -0.80 6.54
CA PHE A 136 2.94 -1.65 7.61
C PHE A 136 1.71 -1.07 8.31
N LEU A 137 1.43 0.23 8.13
CA LEU A 137 0.21 0.88 8.56
C LEU A 137 -0.28 1.85 7.50
N THR A 138 -1.54 1.75 7.09
CA THR A 138 -2.22 2.76 6.25
C THR A 138 -3.32 3.45 7.03
N VAL A 139 -3.56 4.73 6.77
CA VAL A 139 -4.51 5.53 7.53
C VAL A 139 -5.43 6.29 6.58
N GLN A 140 -6.73 6.22 6.85
CA GLN A 140 -7.76 7.01 6.18
C GLN A 140 -8.41 7.95 7.19
N TRP A 141 -8.41 9.24 6.87
CA TRP A 141 -9.04 10.27 7.68
C TRP A 141 -10.34 10.71 7.02
N LYS A 142 -11.36 10.92 7.83
CA LYS A 142 -12.59 11.57 7.41
C LYS A 142 -13.02 12.56 8.47
N ILE A 143 -14.03 13.35 8.18
CA ILE A 143 -14.74 14.14 9.18
C ILE A 143 -16.22 13.80 9.14
N GLN A 144 -16.86 13.67 10.31
CA GLN A 144 -18.28 13.32 10.39
C GLN A 144 -19.20 14.32 9.67
N LYS A 145 -18.80 15.59 9.60
CA LYS A 145 -19.58 16.68 8.96
C LYS A 145 -19.48 16.69 7.44
N GLY A 146 -18.64 15.85 6.84
CA GLY A 146 -18.48 15.73 5.39
C GLY A 146 -19.52 14.82 4.75
N SER A 147 -19.59 14.83 3.42
CA SER A 147 -20.38 13.85 2.66
C SER A 147 -19.82 12.43 2.76
N GLN A 148 -18.58 12.28 3.25
CA GLN A 148 -17.89 11.02 3.45
C GLN A 148 -17.54 10.84 4.94
N GLY A 149 -18.30 10.00 5.64
CA GLY A 149 -18.01 9.62 7.03
C GLY A 149 -17.14 8.37 7.17
N HIS A 150 -17.12 7.81 8.39
CA HIS A 150 -16.33 6.64 8.77
C HIS A 150 -16.54 5.41 7.87
N TYR A 151 -17.75 5.22 7.34
CA TYR A 151 -18.06 4.16 6.38
C TYR A 151 -17.17 4.24 5.12
N HIS A 152 -16.97 5.44 4.58
CA HIS A 152 -16.12 5.65 3.41
C HIS A 152 -14.64 5.41 3.73
N ALA A 153 -14.19 5.89 4.90
CA ALA A 153 -12.83 5.62 5.39
C ALA A 153 -12.56 4.12 5.47
N ARG A 154 -13.54 3.35 5.96
CA ARG A 154 -13.44 1.88 6.08
C ARG A 154 -13.36 1.20 4.72
N LEU A 155 -14.20 1.59 3.75
CA LEU A 155 -14.12 1.04 2.39
C LEU A 155 -12.78 1.35 1.70
N GLN A 156 -12.29 2.58 1.86
CA GLN A 156 -10.98 2.97 1.33
C GLN A 156 -9.86 2.20 2.02
N GLY A 157 -9.91 2.07 3.35
CA GLY A 157 -8.96 1.28 4.13
C GLY A 157 -8.97 -0.21 3.77
N ALA A 158 -10.14 -0.80 3.47
CA ALA A 158 -10.26 -2.18 2.99
C ALA A 158 -9.55 -2.36 1.64
N ARG A 159 -9.76 -1.44 0.70
CA ARG A 159 -9.09 -1.46 -0.60
C ARG A 159 -7.57 -1.30 -0.46
N ASP A 160 -7.12 -0.36 0.37
CA ASP A 160 -5.71 -0.13 0.62
C ASP A 160 -5.07 -1.38 1.24
N GLY A 161 -5.69 -1.95 2.27
CA GLY A 161 -5.20 -3.13 2.96
C GLY A 161 -5.17 -4.38 2.08
N ALA A 162 -6.22 -4.63 1.30
CA ALA A 162 -6.24 -5.73 0.34
C ALA A 162 -5.10 -5.64 -0.69
N THR A 163 -4.79 -4.42 -1.14
CA THR A 163 -3.67 -4.17 -2.07
C THR A 163 -2.32 -4.49 -1.42
N VAL A 164 -2.09 -4.04 -0.18
CA VAL A 164 -0.85 -4.31 0.54
C VAL A 164 -0.69 -5.81 0.81
N VAL A 165 -1.75 -6.49 1.26
CA VAL A 165 -1.72 -7.94 1.52
C VAL A 165 -1.40 -8.74 0.26
N ASN A 166 -2.02 -8.39 -0.88
CA ASN A 166 -1.73 -9.05 -2.16
C ASN A 166 -0.27 -8.83 -2.60
N TYR A 167 0.24 -7.60 -2.42
CA TYR A 167 1.65 -7.31 -2.66
C TYR A 167 2.60 -8.17 -1.82
N LEU A 168 2.36 -8.24 -0.51
CA LEU A 168 3.18 -9.04 0.41
C LEU A 168 3.11 -10.53 0.04
N HIS A 169 1.92 -11.03 -0.28
CA HIS A 169 1.74 -12.40 -0.74
C HIS A 169 2.59 -12.71 -1.97
N GLN A 170 2.52 -11.85 -3.01
CA GLN A 170 3.34 -12.03 -4.20
C GLN A 170 4.85 -11.90 -3.93
N PHE A 171 5.25 -10.97 -3.06
CA PHE A 171 6.64 -10.79 -2.66
C PHE A 171 7.20 -12.07 -2.01
N TYR A 172 6.53 -12.59 -0.98
CA TYR A 172 7.00 -13.79 -0.28
C TYR A 172 6.83 -15.06 -1.12
N THR A 173 5.78 -15.17 -1.94
CA THR A 173 5.65 -16.30 -2.88
C THR A 173 6.84 -16.36 -3.84
N LYS A 174 7.22 -15.20 -4.42
CA LYS A 174 8.38 -15.11 -5.33
C LYS A 174 9.70 -15.31 -4.60
N ALA A 175 9.82 -14.92 -3.34
CA ALA A 175 11.02 -15.09 -2.53
C ALA A 175 11.20 -16.53 -2.02
N GLU A 176 10.12 -17.22 -1.66
CA GLU A 176 10.19 -18.51 -0.96
C GLU A 176 9.77 -19.71 -1.83
N ASN A 177 9.03 -19.50 -2.93
CA ASN A 177 8.56 -20.56 -3.85
C ASN A 177 7.62 -21.55 -3.16
N ARG A 178 6.82 -21.01 -2.25
CA ARG A 178 5.78 -21.70 -1.50
C ARG A 178 4.71 -20.68 -1.12
N GLU A 179 3.57 -21.18 -0.66
CA GLU A 179 2.55 -20.32 -0.08
C GLU A 179 3.09 -19.67 1.21
N PRO A 180 3.08 -18.33 1.31
CA PRO A 180 3.57 -17.63 2.48
C PRO A 180 2.59 -17.73 3.65
N SER A 181 3.13 -17.68 4.87
CA SER A 181 2.31 -17.63 6.08
C SER A 181 1.51 -16.32 6.14
N VAL A 182 0.29 -16.40 6.69
CA VAL A 182 -0.55 -15.24 6.98
C VAL A 182 0.18 -14.21 7.86
N ILE A 183 1.06 -14.66 8.77
CA ILE A 183 1.86 -13.80 9.65
C ILE A 183 2.87 -12.95 8.87
N ALA A 184 3.35 -13.44 7.73
CA ALA A 184 4.26 -12.71 6.87
C ALA A 184 3.52 -11.68 5.98
N THR A 185 2.25 -11.91 5.67
CA THR A 185 1.53 -11.17 4.62
C THR A 185 0.39 -10.27 5.11
N TYR A 186 0.03 -10.30 6.39
CA TYR A 186 -1.04 -9.44 6.91
C TYR A 186 -0.63 -7.96 6.93
N HIS A 187 -1.61 -7.07 7.00
CA HIS A 187 -1.41 -5.62 7.05
C HIS A 187 -2.31 -4.96 8.10
N PHE A 188 -1.91 -3.78 8.62
CA PHE A 188 -2.77 -2.97 9.47
C PHE A 188 -3.25 -1.72 8.76
N SER A 189 -4.50 -1.34 9.00
CA SER A 189 -4.96 0.01 8.69
C SER A 189 -5.62 0.66 9.89
N ALA A 190 -5.72 1.98 9.85
CA ALA A 190 -6.53 2.75 10.78
C ALA A 190 -7.48 3.68 10.04
N THR A 191 -8.62 3.95 10.65
CA THR A 191 -9.56 4.99 10.21
C THR A 191 -9.80 5.95 11.36
N CYS A 192 -9.86 7.25 11.05
CA CYS A 192 -10.14 8.27 12.06
C CYS A 192 -11.11 9.32 11.53
N ASP A 193 -12.20 9.58 12.24
CA ASP A 193 -13.19 10.61 11.89
C ASP A 193 -13.10 11.87 12.76
N MET A 194 -11.95 12.09 13.40
CA MET A 194 -11.70 13.11 14.44
C MET A 194 -12.42 12.88 15.77
N GLU A 195 -13.27 11.85 15.89
CA GLU A 195 -13.88 11.47 17.17
C GLU A 195 -13.47 10.06 17.60
N ILE A 196 -13.44 9.14 16.65
CA ILE A 196 -13.20 7.72 16.83
C ILE A 196 -11.98 7.33 16.00
N LEU A 197 -11.08 6.56 16.61
CA LEU A 197 -10.03 5.82 15.92
C LEU A 197 -10.42 4.34 15.91
N GLN A 198 -10.37 3.71 14.74
CA GLN A 198 -10.49 2.26 14.60
C GLN A 198 -9.22 1.71 13.96
N ILE A 199 -8.69 0.61 14.49
CA ILE A 199 -7.53 -0.11 13.98
C ILE A 199 -7.99 -1.47 13.49
N TYR A 200 -7.53 -1.86 12.30
CA TYR A 200 -7.95 -3.05 11.59
C TYR A 200 -6.75 -3.89 11.20
N VAL A 201 -6.94 -5.21 11.23
CA VAL A 201 -6.05 -6.18 10.58
C VAL A 201 -6.66 -6.64 9.26
N HIS A 202 -5.82 -6.81 8.25
CA HIS A 202 -6.16 -7.28 6.91
C HIS A 202 -5.40 -8.55 6.59
N TRP A 203 -6.06 -9.51 5.95
CA TRP A 203 -5.42 -10.74 5.48
C TRP A 203 -6.14 -11.27 4.24
N ARG A 204 -5.53 -12.23 3.55
CA ARG A 204 -6.15 -12.96 2.44
C ARG A 204 -6.27 -14.44 2.80
N GLU A 205 -7.26 -15.10 2.25
CA GLU A 205 -7.39 -16.56 2.29
C GLU A 205 -7.64 -17.06 0.88
N ALA A 206 -7.03 -18.20 0.53
CA ALA A 206 -7.37 -18.93 -0.68
C ALA A 206 -8.61 -19.79 -0.40
N ASN A 207 -9.60 -19.71 -1.28
CA ASN A 207 -10.81 -20.51 -1.21
C ASN A 207 -10.61 -21.85 -1.92
N SER A 208 -11.53 -22.81 -1.70
CA SER A 208 -11.47 -24.15 -2.30
C SER A 208 -11.57 -24.16 -3.84
N ASP A 209 -12.14 -23.11 -4.43
CA ASP A 209 -12.29 -22.92 -5.87
C ASP A 209 -11.12 -22.15 -6.52
N SER A 210 -9.98 -22.04 -5.83
CA SER A 210 -8.82 -21.23 -6.23
C SER A 210 -9.05 -19.72 -6.29
N SER A 211 -10.23 -19.23 -5.91
CA SER A 211 -10.44 -17.79 -5.74
C SER A 211 -9.78 -17.28 -4.44
N VAL A 212 -9.57 -15.97 -4.35
CA VAL A 212 -8.91 -15.35 -3.19
C VAL A 212 -9.88 -14.36 -2.55
N SER A 213 -10.14 -14.56 -1.26
CA SER A 213 -10.91 -13.65 -0.42
C SER A 213 -9.99 -12.70 0.34
N TYR A 214 -10.41 -11.45 0.47
CA TYR A 214 -9.71 -10.42 1.25
C TYR A 214 -10.56 -10.01 2.43
N PHE A 215 -9.99 -10.06 3.63
CA PHE A 215 -10.70 -9.82 4.87
C PHE A 215 -10.10 -8.63 5.63
N MET A 216 -10.97 -7.95 6.37
CA MET A 216 -10.64 -6.83 7.25
C MET A 216 -11.44 -7.00 8.54
N LYS A 217 -10.78 -6.95 9.70
CA LYS A 217 -11.45 -7.05 11.01
C LYS A 217 -10.92 -5.99 11.97
N PRO A 218 -11.79 -5.25 12.69
CA PRO A 218 -11.34 -4.32 13.72
C PRO A 218 -10.70 -5.09 14.88
N ILE A 219 -9.56 -4.60 15.35
CA ILE A 219 -8.83 -5.13 16.50
C ILE A 219 -8.76 -4.14 17.67
N ALA A 220 -9.01 -2.85 17.40
CA ALA A 220 -9.17 -1.82 18.43
C ALA A 220 -10.11 -0.72 17.93
N GLN A 221 -10.87 -0.13 18.85
CA GLN A 221 -11.70 1.05 18.62
C GLN A 221 -11.69 1.92 19.87
N THR A 222 -11.52 3.22 19.71
CA THR A 222 -11.47 4.17 20.83
C THR A 222 -12.06 5.52 20.47
N PHE A 223 -12.66 6.19 21.46
CA PHE A 223 -12.93 7.61 21.35
C PHE A 223 -11.68 8.43 21.68
N LEU A 224 -11.27 9.29 20.74
CA LEU A 224 -10.10 10.17 20.89
C LEU A 224 -10.17 11.08 22.13
N ARG A 225 -11.38 11.45 22.58
CA ARG A 225 -11.59 12.29 23.78
C ARG A 225 -11.39 11.55 25.10
N LYS A 226 -11.38 10.22 25.10
CA LYS A 226 -11.26 9.40 26.30
C LYS A 226 -9.82 8.95 26.46
N THR A 227 -9.10 9.64 27.35
CA THR A 227 -7.66 9.41 27.57
C THR A 227 -7.32 7.95 27.81
N SER A 228 -8.04 7.24 28.69
CA SER A 228 -7.75 5.84 29.01
C SER A 228 -7.91 4.91 27.81
N GLU A 229 -8.98 5.06 27.02
CA GLU A 229 -9.16 4.25 25.81
C GLU A 229 -8.09 4.57 24.76
N MET A 230 -7.69 5.84 24.65
CA MET A 230 -6.63 6.26 23.74
C MET A 230 -5.26 5.77 24.19
N GLU A 231 -5.01 5.66 25.50
CA GLU A 231 -3.80 5.03 26.03
C GLU A 231 -3.70 3.57 25.55
N GLU A 232 -4.78 2.79 25.65
CA GLU A 232 -4.82 1.41 25.16
C GLU A 232 -4.63 1.32 23.63
N ALA A 233 -5.32 2.16 22.86
CA ALA A 233 -5.12 2.18 21.40
C ALA A 233 -3.69 2.60 21.00
N ARG A 234 -3.05 3.50 21.77
CA ARG A 234 -1.64 3.85 21.58
C ARG A 234 -0.70 2.69 21.90
N LYS A 235 -1.01 1.84 22.90
CA LYS A 235 -0.24 0.61 23.15
C LYS A 235 -0.30 -0.34 21.96
N VAL A 236 -1.49 -0.54 21.38
CA VAL A 236 -1.67 -1.34 20.15
C VAL A 236 -0.84 -0.77 19.00
N LEU A 237 -0.93 0.53 18.73
CA LEU A 237 -0.10 1.17 17.69
C LEU A 237 1.39 1.00 17.95
N ARG A 238 1.85 1.16 19.19
CA ARG A 238 3.25 0.93 19.57
C ARG A 238 3.68 -0.52 19.34
N ASN A 239 2.85 -1.49 19.67
CA ASN A 239 3.15 -2.92 19.41
C ASN A 239 3.23 -3.20 17.91
N ILE A 240 2.34 -2.60 17.11
CA ILE A 240 2.40 -2.68 15.65
C ILE A 240 3.74 -2.15 15.13
N LEU A 241 4.14 -0.96 15.57
CA LEU A 241 5.41 -0.34 15.18
C LEU A 241 6.59 -1.23 15.57
N GLU A 242 6.64 -1.66 16.83
CA GLU A 242 7.74 -2.44 17.37
C GLU A 242 7.92 -3.78 16.65
N TYR A 243 6.84 -4.52 16.43
CA TYR A 243 6.86 -5.74 15.61
C TYR A 243 7.31 -5.43 14.17
N SER A 244 6.88 -4.30 13.62
CA SER A 244 7.21 -3.93 12.25
C SER A 244 8.72 -3.68 12.08
N VAL A 245 9.34 -2.91 12.96
CA VAL A 245 10.79 -2.61 12.88
C VAL A 245 11.70 -3.73 13.39
N LYS A 246 11.13 -4.75 14.05
CA LYS A 246 11.84 -5.95 14.51
C LYS A 246 11.55 -7.14 13.60
N ASP A 247 10.68 -8.05 14.03
CA ASP A 247 10.45 -9.35 13.42
C ASP A 247 10.01 -9.24 11.96
N ARG A 248 9.09 -8.32 11.65
CA ARG A 248 8.63 -8.14 10.26
C ARG A 248 9.76 -7.66 9.35
N LEU A 249 10.56 -6.67 9.77
CA LEU A 249 11.69 -6.19 8.99
C LEU A 249 12.74 -7.28 8.79
N GLN A 250 13.02 -8.07 9.83
CA GLN A 250 13.91 -9.22 9.75
C GLN A 250 13.41 -10.26 8.73
N ASN A 251 12.12 -10.61 8.76
CA ASN A 251 11.51 -11.53 7.80
C ASN A 251 11.62 -11.03 6.36
N ILE A 252 11.38 -9.72 6.14
CA ILE A 252 11.55 -9.11 4.82
C ILE A 252 13.00 -9.22 4.36
N ARG A 253 13.97 -8.87 5.21
CA ARG A 253 15.41 -8.97 4.89
C ARG A 253 15.82 -10.41 4.55
N GLN A 254 15.31 -11.40 5.28
CA GLN A 254 15.59 -12.81 5.00
C GLN A 254 15.01 -13.28 3.65
N ALA A 255 13.92 -12.68 3.18
CA ALA A 255 13.31 -12.98 1.89
C ALA A 255 14.05 -12.34 0.69
N ILE A 256 14.90 -11.32 0.91
CA ILE A 256 15.58 -10.60 -0.18
C ILE A 256 16.62 -11.46 -0.92
N PRO A 257 17.57 -12.17 -0.26
CA PRO A 257 18.57 -12.97 -0.95
C PRO A 257 17.99 -14.09 -1.84
N PRO A 258 16.99 -14.88 -1.38
CA PRO A 258 16.30 -15.85 -2.24
C PRO A 258 15.62 -15.21 -3.45
N LEU A 259 14.95 -14.06 -3.25
CA LEU A 259 14.31 -13.31 -4.33
C LEU A 259 15.34 -12.83 -5.37
N LYS A 260 16.50 -12.33 -4.90
CA LYS A 260 17.60 -11.88 -5.77
C LYS A 260 18.12 -13.04 -6.62
N SER A 261 18.38 -14.18 -6.01
CA SER A 261 18.92 -15.38 -6.70
C SER A 261 17.98 -15.83 -7.83
N ARG A 262 16.68 -15.86 -7.58
CA ARG A 262 15.69 -16.26 -8.58
C ARG A 262 15.52 -15.27 -9.72
N LYS A 263 15.61 -13.96 -9.41
CA LYS A 263 15.62 -12.94 -10.47
C LYS A 263 16.81 -13.11 -11.40
N LEU A 264 17.95 -13.57 -10.90
CA LEU A 264 19.13 -13.86 -11.73
C LEU A 264 18.90 -15.13 -12.56
N GLU A 265 18.41 -16.21 -11.97
CA GLU A 265 18.08 -17.46 -12.69
C GLU A 265 17.08 -17.22 -13.83
N GLN A 266 16.01 -16.46 -13.58
CA GLN A 266 15.03 -16.11 -14.62
C GLN A 266 15.65 -15.33 -15.78
N ARG A 267 16.61 -14.43 -15.52
CA ARG A 267 17.32 -13.72 -16.58
C ARG A 267 18.20 -14.65 -17.40
N HIS A 268 18.87 -15.61 -16.76
CA HIS A 268 19.70 -16.60 -17.46
C HIS A 268 18.87 -17.52 -18.35
N CYS A 269 17.71 -18.01 -17.88
CA CYS A 269 16.84 -18.86 -18.69
C CYS A 269 16.25 -18.13 -19.92
N VAL A 270 15.87 -16.86 -19.77
CA VAL A 270 15.34 -16.05 -20.89
C VAL A 270 16.44 -15.72 -21.92
N SER A 271 17.68 -15.51 -21.47
CA SER A 271 18.82 -15.31 -22.37
C SER A 271 19.17 -16.58 -23.14
N ALA A 272 19.19 -17.76 -22.48
CA ALA A 272 19.48 -19.04 -23.10
C ALA A 272 18.37 -19.50 -24.09
N ALA A 273 17.12 -19.13 -23.84
CA ALA A 273 16.01 -19.38 -24.77
C ALA A 273 16.07 -18.47 -26.01
N SER A 274 16.69 -17.29 -25.91
CA SER A 274 16.89 -16.40 -27.07
C SER A 274 18.09 -16.84 -27.93
N GLU A 275 19.09 -17.49 -27.35
CA GLU A 275 20.25 -18.02 -28.10
C GLU A 275 19.96 -19.35 -28.82
N SER A 276 18.86 -20.04 -28.52
CA SER A 276 18.50 -21.31 -29.17
C SER A 276 17.59 -21.15 -30.41
N VAL A 277 17.22 -19.92 -30.79
CA VAL A 277 16.55 -19.61 -32.07
C VAL A 277 17.52 -18.97 -33.04
N THR A 278 18.55 -19.71 -33.44
CA THR A 278 19.31 -19.43 -34.66
C THR A 278 19.60 -20.75 -35.38
N GLN A 279 18.53 -21.49 -35.71
CA GLN A 279 18.64 -22.46 -36.79
C GLN A 279 18.81 -21.70 -38.10
N ALA A 280 20.01 -21.80 -38.65
CA ALA A 280 20.41 -21.27 -39.93
C ALA A 280 19.43 -21.72 -41.04
N HIS A 281 18.78 -20.75 -41.67
CA HIS A 281 18.21 -20.94 -43.00
C HIS A 281 19.36 -20.94 -44.03
N PRO A 282 19.43 -21.91 -44.95
CA PRO A 282 20.41 -21.90 -46.01
C PRO A 282 20.13 -20.76 -47.01
N ILE A 283 21.22 -20.09 -47.39
CA ILE A 283 21.29 -19.02 -48.39
C ILE A 283 20.83 -19.55 -49.76
N PRO A 284 19.87 -18.92 -50.45
CA PRO A 284 19.66 -19.15 -51.87
C PRO A 284 20.57 -18.25 -52.70
N THR A 285 21.28 -18.90 -53.63
CA THR A 285 22.18 -18.34 -54.63
C THR A 285 21.52 -17.28 -55.52
N ILE A 286 22.34 -16.27 -55.86
CA ILE A 286 22.07 -15.08 -56.66
C ILE A 286 21.57 -15.41 -58.08
N GLY A 287 20.47 -14.77 -58.49
CA GLY A 287 19.96 -14.70 -59.87
C GLY A 287 19.41 -13.30 -60.15
N ALA A 288 19.75 -12.76 -61.32
CA ALA A 288 19.70 -11.34 -61.72
C ALA A 288 18.32 -10.65 -61.76
N GLY A 289 18.24 -9.44 -61.19
CA GLY A 289 17.45 -8.22 -61.55
C GLY A 289 15.92 -8.31 -61.77
N PRO A 290 15.16 -7.17 -61.87
CA PRO A 290 15.57 -5.76 -61.87
C PRO A 290 14.79 -4.79 -60.94
N VAL A 291 15.46 -3.68 -60.60
CA VAL A 291 14.99 -2.27 -60.54
C VAL A 291 13.72 -1.91 -59.74
N PHE A 292 13.93 -1.21 -58.62
CA PHE A 292 12.92 -0.42 -57.89
C PHE A 292 12.65 0.93 -58.57
N PRO A 293 11.38 1.38 -58.67
CA PRO A 293 11.04 2.79 -58.79
C PRO A 293 10.83 3.47 -57.41
N PRO A 294 11.10 4.79 -57.29
CA PRO A 294 11.03 5.57 -56.05
C PRO A 294 9.59 5.98 -55.66
N PRO A 295 9.38 6.56 -54.46
CA PRO A 295 8.06 6.61 -53.81
C PRO A 295 7.22 7.82 -54.26
N THR A 296 5.91 7.64 -54.29
CA THR A 296 4.94 8.74 -54.46
C THR A 296 4.01 8.82 -53.24
N PRO A 297 3.79 10.01 -52.67
CA PRO A 297 2.89 10.24 -51.54
C PRO A 297 1.46 10.37 -52.02
N SER A 298 0.49 9.93 -51.21
CA SER A 298 -0.91 10.34 -51.36
C SER A 298 -1.48 10.74 -50.01
N SER A 299 -1.56 12.05 -49.86
CA SER A 299 -2.43 12.79 -48.97
C SER A 299 -3.92 12.55 -49.26
N LYS A 300 -4.74 12.53 -48.20
CA LYS A 300 -6.14 13.02 -48.05
C LYS A 300 -6.65 12.35 -46.76
N GLY A 301 -7.21 13.02 -45.76
CA GLY A 301 -7.79 14.34 -45.61
C GLY A 301 -8.75 14.20 -44.42
N SER A 302 -8.61 15.07 -43.43
CA SER A 302 -9.35 15.20 -42.15
C SER A 302 -10.89 15.32 -42.35
N PRO A 303 -11.79 15.30 -41.31
CA PRO A 303 -11.70 16.12 -40.10
C PRO A 303 -12.26 15.58 -38.75
N SER A 304 -11.64 16.09 -37.69
CA SER A 304 -12.19 16.59 -36.42
C SER A 304 -13.72 16.61 -36.22
N ALA A 305 -14.17 16.09 -35.07
CA ALA A 305 -15.31 16.65 -34.33
C ALA A 305 -15.08 16.60 -32.80
N HIS A 306 -15.01 17.80 -32.21
CA HIS A 306 -15.15 18.10 -30.79
C HIS A 306 -16.52 17.66 -30.24
N ALA A 307 -16.56 17.28 -28.96
CA ALA A 307 -17.61 17.77 -28.03
C ALA A 307 -17.23 17.55 -26.56
N GLN A 308 -16.60 18.57 -25.96
CA GLN A 308 -16.59 18.75 -24.50
C GLN A 308 -18.00 19.17 -24.05
N LYS A 309 -18.63 18.42 -23.14
CA LYS A 309 -19.89 18.83 -22.51
C LYS A 309 -19.64 19.40 -21.12
N LYS A 310 -19.56 20.74 -21.08
CA LYS A 310 -19.54 21.61 -19.90
C LYS A 310 -20.91 21.53 -19.21
N ARG A 311 -20.97 21.09 -17.95
CA ARG A 311 -22.23 21.05 -17.17
C ARG A 311 -22.34 22.33 -16.32
N LYS A 312 -23.38 23.11 -16.61
CA LYS A 312 -23.71 24.42 -16.02
C LYS A 312 -24.38 24.23 -14.66
N ARG A 313 -23.99 25.06 -13.69
CA ARG A 313 -24.48 25.18 -12.31
C ARG A 313 -25.69 26.12 -12.33
N ASN A 314 -26.85 25.68 -11.86
CA ASN A 314 -27.99 26.56 -11.58
C ASN A 314 -28.12 26.71 -10.07
N ASN A 315 -27.94 27.94 -9.59
CA ASN A 315 -28.48 28.41 -8.32
C ASN A 315 -29.94 28.78 -8.55
N ALA A 316 -30.81 28.40 -7.63
CA ALA A 316 -32.11 29.03 -7.45
C ALA A 316 -32.25 29.33 -5.95
N THR A 317 -32.26 30.61 -5.66
CA THR A 317 -32.87 31.25 -4.49
C THR A 317 -34.39 31.16 -4.63
N ASP A 318 -35.06 30.69 -3.59
CA ASP A 318 -36.12 31.39 -2.85
C ASP A 318 -36.32 30.67 -1.50
#